data_AF-A0A948V978-F1
#
_entry.id   AF-A0A948V978-F1
#
_cell.length_a   1.000
_cell.length_b   1.000
_cell.length_c   1.000
_cell.angle_alpha   90.00
_cell.angle_beta   90.00
_cell.angle_gamma   90.00
#
_symmetry.space_group_name_H-M   'P 1'
#
loop_
_entity.id
_entity.type
_entity.pdbx_description
1 polymer ?
#
loop_
_entity_poly.entity_id
_entity_poly.type
_entity_poly.pdbx_seq_one_letter_code
_entity_poly.pdbx_strand_id
1 'polypeptide(L)'
;MKSLLTVTLIATVALWAGAAVAFHDGGVAECAGCHTMHNSQDGVEVDTGNPIGNEYLLIDGSPSDTCLSCHAGYGQFENGTGYGPGGDFYWLTKTYSWSAHGHDYFSTGDSHGHNIVAPGAGIAMDATLSIAPGGTFQSQYLGCTSCHDPHGNQNFRILYGNGDGPKYDGGRFSFAAAAPVAKGNSRTTNVGSGNETDAKHTVYKSGMSQWCANCHTNFHSANTTNFVHPTGRAMGSSIAAAYNAYVSSDDLTGGNASSSYAGLVPFEKVNVDLGVIDSTNDTQGPTGVDQVMCLTCHRAHASAFPDAGRWDFTETFLADSHPVLTDIGATADDVANKYYQYTFVQNQRSLCNKCHTKDFGDAPY
;
A
#
# COMPACT_ATOMS: atom_id res chain seq x y z
N MET A 1 7.53 -71.93 0.21
CA MET A 1 7.92 -71.07 1.35
C MET A 1 8.38 -69.72 0.80
N LYS A 2 7.71 -68.63 1.21
CA LYS A 2 8.14 -67.21 1.16
C LYS A 2 8.30 -66.62 -0.26
N SER A 3 7.31 -65.90 -0.80
CA SER A 3 7.02 -64.47 -0.56
C SER A 3 8.25 -63.59 -0.76
N LEU A 4 8.23 -62.75 -1.80
CA LEU A 4 8.52 -61.32 -1.67
C LEU A 4 7.93 -60.58 -2.88
N LEU A 5 6.85 -59.83 -2.64
CA LEU A 5 6.35 -58.81 -3.56
C LEU A 5 7.37 -57.67 -3.65
N THR A 6 7.72 -57.29 -4.88
CA THR A 6 8.39 -56.03 -5.17
C THR A 6 7.35 -54.91 -5.11
N VAL A 7 7.30 -54.18 -4.00
CA VAL A 7 6.62 -52.88 -3.92
C VAL A 7 7.67 -51.86 -3.55
N THR A 8 8.23 -51.18 -4.56
CA THR A 8 9.06 -50.01 -4.33
C THR A 8 8.12 -48.81 -4.19
N LEU A 9 7.99 -48.35 -2.95
CA LEU A 9 7.20 -47.19 -2.53
C LEU A 9 7.78 -45.91 -3.18
N ILE A 10 7.04 -45.31 -4.12
CA ILE A 10 7.24 -43.92 -4.53
C ILE A 10 6.30 -43.08 -3.65
N ALA A 11 6.82 -42.54 -2.55
CA ALA A 11 6.21 -41.54 -1.67
C ALA A 11 7.32 -41.15 -0.68
N THR A 12 7.77 -39.92 -0.46
CA THR A 12 7.10 -38.61 -0.45
C THR A 12 8.17 -37.52 -0.49
N VAL A 13 8.14 -36.63 -1.50
CA VAL A 13 8.73 -35.28 -1.40
C VAL A 13 7.62 -34.31 -1.76
N ALA A 14 6.69 -34.10 -0.83
CA ALA A 14 5.58 -33.16 -0.99
C ALA A 14 5.01 -32.78 0.38
N LEU A 15 5.84 -32.31 1.32
CA LEU A 15 5.35 -31.86 2.64
C LEU A 15 6.04 -30.60 3.21
N TRP A 16 6.66 -29.76 2.36
CA TRP A 16 7.25 -28.49 2.82
C TRP A 16 6.65 -27.23 2.16
N ALA A 17 5.40 -27.30 1.70
CA ALA A 17 4.69 -26.13 1.17
C ALA A 17 3.58 -25.61 2.10
N GLY A 18 3.36 -26.23 3.27
CA GLY A 18 2.19 -25.95 4.12
C GLY A 18 2.42 -25.04 5.34
N ALA A 19 3.67 -24.74 5.72
CA ALA A 19 3.96 -24.12 7.02
C ALA A 19 4.11 -22.59 7.00
N ALA A 20 4.20 -21.95 5.83
CA ALA A 20 4.55 -20.52 5.74
C ALA A 20 3.35 -19.55 5.80
N VAL A 21 2.11 -20.03 5.96
CA VAL A 21 0.90 -19.20 5.70
C VAL A 21 0.19 -18.69 6.97
N ALA A 22 0.73 -18.96 8.16
CA ALA A 22 0.07 -18.61 9.43
C ALA A 22 0.98 -17.89 10.45
N PHE A 23 2.02 -17.17 10.01
CA PHE A 23 2.91 -16.48 10.96
C PHE A 23 2.15 -15.45 11.82
N HIS A 24 1.20 -14.70 11.24
CA HIS A 24 0.42 -13.67 11.94
C HIS A 24 -1.08 -14.00 12.08
N ASP A 25 -1.50 -15.27 12.08
CA ASP A 25 -2.91 -15.64 11.92
C ASP A 25 -3.78 -15.30 13.17
N GLY A 26 -4.16 -14.03 13.27
CA GLY A 26 -5.11 -13.49 14.26
C GLY A 26 -4.49 -13.05 15.60
N GLY A 27 -3.16 -12.95 15.71
CA GLY A 27 -2.50 -12.56 16.96
C GLY A 27 -0.98 -12.49 16.86
N VAL A 28 -0.31 -12.46 18.03
CA VAL A 28 1.16 -12.52 18.15
C VAL A 28 1.66 -13.75 17.40
N ALA A 29 2.63 -13.54 16.52
CA ALA A 29 3.35 -14.63 15.86
C ALA A 29 4.14 -15.49 16.87
N GLU A 30 4.86 -16.50 16.40
CA GLU A 30 5.88 -17.13 17.25
C GLU A 30 6.94 -16.08 17.61
N CYS A 31 7.11 -15.81 18.91
CA CYS A 31 7.98 -14.72 19.40
C CYS A 31 9.40 -14.79 18.81
N ALA A 32 9.92 -16.01 18.64
CA ALA A 32 11.25 -16.28 18.11
C ALA A 32 11.43 -15.85 16.64
N GLY A 33 10.34 -15.66 15.90
CA GLY A 33 10.40 -15.16 14.53
C GLY A 33 10.67 -13.66 14.41
N CYS A 34 10.54 -12.90 15.50
CA CYS A 34 10.89 -11.47 15.54
C CYS A 34 11.88 -11.13 16.65
N HIS A 35 11.99 -11.97 17.68
CA HIS A 35 12.84 -11.74 18.83
C HIS A 35 13.86 -12.87 19.04
N THR A 36 15.03 -12.54 19.56
CA THR A 36 16.04 -13.47 20.06
C THR A 36 16.43 -13.11 21.49
N MET A 37 16.40 -14.09 22.40
CA MET A 37 16.71 -13.84 23.81
C MET A 37 18.21 -13.67 24.07
N HIS A 38 19.06 -14.27 23.24
CA HIS A 38 20.50 -14.39 23.48
C HIS A 38 21.36 -14.08 22.25
N ASN A 39 20.76 -13.56 21.17
CA ASN A 39 21.38 -13.42 19.87
C ASN A 39 22.13 -14.69 19.42
N SER A 40 21.63 -15.86 19.81
CA SER A 40 22.24 -17.15 19.49
C SER A 40 21.18 -18.21 19.34
N GLN A 41 21.25 -18.94 18.23
CA GLN A 41 20.37 -20.06 17.91
C GLN A 41 21.24 -21.19 17.33
N ASP A 42 21.18 -22.37 17.94
CA ASP A 42 21.95 -23.55 17.53
C ASP A 42 23.47 -23.32 17.42
N GLY A 43 24.01 -22.44 18.27
CA GLY A 43 25.44 -22.10 18.33
C GLY A 43 25.90 -21.08 17.28
N VAL A 44 24.97 -20.49 16.51
CA VAL A 44 25.23 -19.43 15.54
C VAL A 44 24.58 -18.13 16.02
N GLU A 45 25.20 -16.99 15.72
CA GLU A 45 24.61 -15.68 16.01
C GLU A 45 23.37 -15.44 15.13
N VAL A 46 22.31 -14.87 15.71
CA VAL A 46 21.07 -14.56 14.96
C VAL A 46 21.26 -13.32 14.10
N ASP A 47 21.85 -12.27 14.67
CA ASP A 47 22.28 -11.05 13.98
C ASP A 47 23.79 -10.84 14.19
N THR A 48 24.56 -11.11 13.14
CA THR A 48 26.02 -10.93 13.13
C THR A 48 26.44 -9.45 13.05
N GLY A 49 25.54 -8.56 12.61
CA GLY A 49 25.78 -7.12 12.55
C GLY A 49 25.77 -6.46 13.93
N ASN A 50 25.11 -7.09 14.91
CA ASN A 50 25.06 -6.62 16.28
C ASN A 50 25.28 -7.75 17.32
N PRO A 51 26.55 -8.11 17.60
CA PRO A 51 26.88 -9.25 18.48
C PRO A 51 26.36 -9.13 19.92
N ILE A 52 26.07 -7.91 20.41
CA ILE A 52 25.52 -7.70 21.76
C ILE A 52 23.98 -7.76 21.81
N GLY A 53 23.33 -7.94 20.66
CA GLY A 53 21.88 -7.98 20.49
C GLY A 53 21.25 -6.60 20.23
N ASN A 54 20.03 -6.63 19.70
CA ASN A 54 19.28 -5.43 19.32
C ASN A 54 18.33 -4.94 20.41
N GLU A 55 17.89 -3.68 20.27
CA GLU A 55 16.85 -3.12 21.13
C GLU A 55 15.58 -3.98 21.08
N TYR A 56 14.90 -4.11 22.22
CA TYR A 56 13.70 -4.97 22.38
C TYR A 56 13.93 -6.45 22.04
N LEU A 57 15.18 -6.91 22.07
CA LEU A 57 15.54 -8.29 21.76
C LEU A 57 15.17 -8.67 20.32
N LEU A 58 15.13 -7.70 19.39
CA LEU A 58 14.79 -7.97 17.99
C LEU A 58 15.88 -8.79 17.30
N ILE A 59 15.49 -9.53 16.27
CA ILE A 59 16.43 -10.28 15.42
C ILE A 59 17.15 -9.42 14.38
N ASP A 60 16.81 -8.14 14.28
CA ASP A 60 17.44 -7.18 13.36
C ASP A 60 17.53 -5.78 14.01
N GLY A 61 18.30 -4.89 13.41
CA GLY A 61 18.72 -3.60 13.96
C GLY A 61 17.59 -2.60 14.23
N SER A 62 16.43 -2.75 13.58
CA SER A 62 15.25 -1.93 13.83
C SER A 62 13.94 -2.74 13.75
N PRO A 63 12.82 -2.22 14.30
CA PRO A 63 11.52 -2.86 14.16
C PRO A 63 11.10 -3.07 12.69
N SER A 64 11.41 -2.11 11.81
CA SER A 64 11.06 -2.23 10.39
C SER A 64 11.96 -3.24 9.68
N ASP A 65 13.28 -3.25 9.95
CA ASP A 65 14.21 -4.23 9.39
C ASP A 65 13.80 -5.66 9.79
N THR A 66 13.36 -5.85 11.04
CA THR A 66 12.82 -7.13 11.51
C THR A 66 11.64 -7.60 10.67
N CYS A 67 10.70 -6.70 10.33
CA CYS A 67 9.59 -7.05 9.43
C CYS A 67 10.09 -7.37 8.01
N LEU A 68 11.02 -6.57 7.50
CA LEU A 68 11.52 -6.66 6.14
C LEU A 68 12.40 -7.89 5.90
N SER A 69 12.98 -8.48 6.94
CA SER A 69 13.71 -9.76 6.88
C SER A 69 12.93 -10.87 6.14
N CYS A 70 11.60 -10.84 6.25
CA CYS A 70 10.68 -11.70 5.52
C CYS A 70 9.85 -10.94 4.48
N HIS A 71 9.31 -9.77 4.84
CA HIS A 71 8.34 -9.07 3.99
C HIS A 71 8.93 -8.43 2.75
N ALA A 72 10.25 -8.22 2.69
CA ALA A 72 10.88 -7.76 1.47
C ALA A 72 10.59 -8.74 0.31
N GLY A 73 10.88 -10.02 0.51
CA GLY A 73 10.59 -11.07 -0.47
C GLY A 73 9.09 -11.39 -0.70
N TYR A 74 8.15 -10.68 -0.05
CA TYR A 74 6.71 -10.91 -0.18
C TYR A 74 5.96 -9.82 -0.92
N GLY A 75 6.63 -8.77 -1.39
CA GLY A 75 5.91 -7.62 -1.93
C GLY A 75 6.55 -6.27 -1.72
N GLN A 76 7.56 -6.17 -0.86
CA GLN A 76 8.12 -4.89 -0.44
C GLN A 76 9.57 -4.86 -0.92
N PHE A 77 10.00 -3.79 -1.57
CA PHE A 77 11.31 -3.75 -2.24
C PHE A 77 11.47 -4.75 -3.40
N GLU A 78 10.41 -5.04 -4.16
CA GLU A 78 10.47 -5.97 -5.31
C GLU A 78 10.43 -5.23 -6.65
N ASN A 79 11.36 -4.30 -6.87
CA ASN A 79 11.51 -3.58 -8.14
C ASN A 79 10.19 -2.96 -8.65
N GLY A 80 9.32 -2.53 -7.74
CA GLY A 80 8.03 -1.93 -8.04
C GLY A 80 6.93 -2.92 -8.41
N THR A 81 7.21 -4.23 -8.43
CA THR A 81 6.23 -5.28 -8.78
C THR A 81 5.33 -5.71 -7.62
N GLY A 82 5.56 -5.17 -6.42
CA GLY A 82 4.71 -5.29 -5.25
C GLY A 82 3.35 -4.62 -5.43
N TYR A 83 2.53 -5.13 -6.35
CA TYR A 83 1.25 -4.54 -6.79
C TYR A 83 0.12 -4.68 -5.76
N GLY A 84 0.43 -4.54 -4.48
CA GLY A 84 -0.56 -4.56 -3.41
C GLY A 84 -1.31 -3.23 -3.28
N PRO A 85 -2.42 -3.22 -2.52
CA PRO A 85 -3.21 -2.01 -2.26
C PRO A 85 -2.42 -0.90 -1.54
N GLY A 86 -1.41 -1.27 -0.74
CA GLY A 86 -0.51 -0.32 -0.08
C GLY A 86 0.65 0.13 -0.96
N GLY A 87 1.06 -0.71 -1.90
CA GLY A 87 2.22 -0.53 -2.77
C GLY A 87 3.56 -0.97 -2.20
N ASP A 88 4.61 -0.59 -2.93
CA ASP A 88 5.94 -1.19 -2.83
C ASP A 88 6.93 -0.14 -2.32
N PHE A 89 7.52 -0.36 -1.14
CA PHE A 89 8.53 0.52 -0.58
C PHE A 89 9.80 0.64 -1.43
N TYR A 90 9.98 -0.21 -2.45
CA TYR A 90 10.99 -0.03 -3.51
C TYR A 90 11.08 1.42 -3.99
N TRP A 91 9.93 2.08 -4.20
CA TRP A 91 9.88 3.42 -4.77
C TRP A 91 10.56 4.49 -3.91
N LEU A 92 10.71 4.26 -2.60
CA LEU A 92 11.46 5.16 -1.72
C LEU A 92 12.97 5.15 -2.00
N THR A 93 13.47 4.09 -2.63
CA THR A 93 14.90 3.97 -3.00
C THR A 93 15.22 4.66 -4.33
N LYS A 94 14.21 5.26 -4.97
CA LYS A 94 14.30 5.73 -6.35
C LYS A 94 14.21 7.23 -6.41
N THR A 95 15.30 7.84 -6.89
CA THR A 95 15.33 9.26 -7.23
C THR A 95 15.51 9.39 -8.74
N TYR A 96 14.68 10.24 -9.34
CA TYR A 96 14.71 10.52 -10.77
C TYR A 96 14.99 11.99 -11.02
N SER A 97 15.71 12.28 -12.10
CA SER A 97 15.82 13.65 -12.60
C SER A 97 15.80 13.71 -14.12
N TRP A 98 15.25 14.80 -14.65
CA TRP A 98 15.10 15.03 -16.09
C TRP A 98 15.08 16.51 -16.39
N SER A 99 15.29 16.87 -17.66
CA SER A 99 15.19 18.24 -18.14
C SER A 99 14.03 18.35 -19.13
N ALA A 100 13.09 19.25 -18.87
CA ALA A 100 11.97 19.55 -19.75
C ALA A 100 11.76 21.07 -19.84
N HIS A 101 11.39 21.57 -21.02
CA HIS A 101 11.11 23.01 -21.24
C HIS A 101 12.22 23.98 -20.76
N GLY A 102 13.48 23.54 -20.72
CA GLY A 102 14.61 24.36 -20.24
C GLY A 102 14.77 24.43 -18.72
N HIS A 103 14.06 23.58 -17.98
CA HIS A 103 14.14 23.43 -16.53
C HIS A 103 14.55 22.00 -16.16
N ASP A 104 15.24 21.87 -15.03
CA ASP A 104 15.57 20.58 -14.43
C ASP A 104 14.56 20.25 -13.34
N TYR A 105 14.07 19.02 -13.37
CA TYR A 105 13.08 18.48 -12.45
C TYR A 105 13.68 17.31 -11.68
N PHE A 106 13.18 17.11 -10.46
CA PHE A 106 13.63 16.08 -9.54
C PHE A 106 12.41 15.44 -8.87
N SER A 107 12.39 14.11 -8.84
CA SER A 107 11.46 13.30 -8.05
C SER A 107 12.29 12.52 -7.05
N THR A 108 12.34 13.00 -5.81
CA THR A 108 13.19 12.40 -4.77
C THR A 108 12.51 11.18 -4.16
N GLY A 109 13.31 10.17 -3.81
CA GLY A 109 12.76 8.92 -3.23
C GLY A 109 11.95 9.14 -1.96
N ASP A 110 12.33 10.10 -1.13
CA ASP A 110 11.58 10.46 0.08
C ASP A 110 10.20 11.05 -0.20
N SER A 111 9.91 11.52 -1.41
CA SER A 111 8.59 12.03 -1.81
C SER A 111 7.60 10.94 -2.25
N HIS A 112 8.07 9.71 -2.46
CA HIS A 112 7.29 8.63 -3.09
C HIS A 112 6.41 7.83 -2.11
N GLY A 113 6.45 8.13 -0.81
CA GLY A 113 5.71 7.36 0.20
C GLY A 113 6.10 7.64 1.65
N HIS A 114 5.68 6.74 2.54
CA HIS A 114 6.01 6.78 3.97
C HIS A 114 7.42 6.22 4.22
N ASN A 115 8.39 7.10 4.49
CA ASN A 115 9.77 6.74 4.83
C ASN A 115 9.87 5.99 6.18
N ILE A 116 9.59 4.69 6.15
CA ILE A 116 9.73 3.80 7.29
C ILE A 116 11.21 3.64 7.65
N VAL A 117 11.62 4.10 8.84
CA VAL A 117 13.01 3.98 9.29
C VAL A 117 13.39 2.49 9.33
N ALA A 118 14.24 2.11 8.38
CA ALA A 118 14.72 0.76 8.13
C ALA A 118 16.14 0.83 7.52
N PRO A 119 17.17 1.13 8.33
CA PRO A 119 18.54 1.32 7.84
C PRO A 119 19.10 0.11 7.09
N GLY A 120 18.69 -1.11 7.45
CA GLY A 120 19.08 -2.34 6.73
C GLY A 120 18.57 -2.38 5.29
N ALA A 121 17.44 -1.74 5.02
CA ALA A 121 16.87 -1.54 3.69
C ALA A 121 17.30 -0.21 3.02
N GLY A 122 18.20 0.57 3.65
CA GLY A 122 18.64 1.86 3.15
C GLY A 122 17.61 2.99 3.26
N ILE A 123 16.56 2.81 4.07
CA ILE A 123 15.53 3.84 4.30
C ILE A 123 15.80 4.56 5.62
N ALA A 124 16.09 5.85 5.51
CA ALA A 124 16.19 6.75 6.64
C ALA A 124 14.85 7.43 6.94
N MET A 125 14.81 8.25 8.00
CA MET A 125 13.69 9.18 8.17
C MET A 125 13.56 10.10 6.97
N ASP A 126 12.34 10.57 6.73
CA ASP A 126 12.03 11.52 5.66
C ASP A 126 12.92 12.79 5.77
N ALA A 127 13.64 13.11 4.69
CA ALA A 127 14.60 14.22 4.67
C ALA A 127 13.91 15.58 4.46
N THR A 128 12.69 15.56 3.91
CA THR A 128 11.92 16.76 3.58
C THR A 128 10.83 17.03 4.63
N LEU A 129 10.08 16.00 5.02
CA LEU A 129 8.95 16.08 5.94
C LEU A 129 9.29 15.47 7.30
N SER A 130 9.89 16.27 8.18
CA SER A 130 10.26 15.82 9.54
C SER A 130 9.06 15.49 10.46
N ILE A 131 7.85 15.91 10.08
CA ILE A 131 6.59 15.69 10.82
C ILE A 131 5.49 15.39 9.81
N ALA A 132 4.59 14.46 10.16
CA ALA A 132 3.39 14.14 9.42
C ALA A 132 2.64 15.42 9.07
N PRO A 133 2.45 15.72 7.77
CA PRO A 133 1.74 16.91 7.35
C PRO A 133 0.37 16.98 8.01
N GLY A 134 0.04 18.17 8.53
CA GLY A 134 -1.25 18.44 9.15
C GLY A 134 -1.44 17.82 10.54
N GLY A 135 -0.45 17.13 11.11
CA GLY A 135 -0.48 16.61 12.48
C GLY A 135 0.85 16.77 13.20
N THR A 136 1.16 15.85 14.11
CA THR A 136 2.31 15.98 15.04
C THR A 136 3.22 14.75 15.10
N PHE A 137 2.91 13.67 14.38
CA PHE A 137 3.72 12.46 14.39
C PHE A 137 5.07 12.72 13.70
N GLN A 138 6.19 12.61 14.40
CA GLN A 138 7.52 12.85 13.82
C GLN A 138 7.98 11.69 12.92
N SER A 139 8.53 12.00 11.75
CA SER A 139 8.97 10.99 10.78
C SER A 139 10.12 10.11 11.29
N GLN A 140 10.92 10.59 12.24
CA GLN A 140 11.98 9.79 12.89
C GLN A 140 11.44 8.57 13.67
N TYR A 141 10.15 8.56 14.03
CA TYR A 141 9.49 7.44 14.71
C TYR A 141 8.63 6.60 13.76
N LEU A 142 8.63 6.92 12.46
CA LEU A 142 7.84 6.20 11.45
C LEU A 142 8.53 4.87 11.11
N GLY A 143 7.80 3.78 11.27
CA GLY A 143 8.25 2.43 10.95
C GLY A 143 7.07 1.49 10.73
N CYS A 144 7.31 0.22 10.40
CA CYS A 144 6.21 -0.75 10.19
C CYS A 144 5.27 -0.81 11.40
N THR A 145 5.84 -0.80 12.61
CA THR A 145 5.12 -0.87 13.89
C THR A 145 4.51 0.46 14.33
N SER A 146 4.59 1.51 13.51
CA SER A 146 3.91 2.81 13.76
C SER A 146 2.43 2.78 13.37
N CYS A 147 2.07 1.86 12.47
CA CYS A 147 0.73 1.67 11.93
C CYS A 147 0.16 0.29 12.28
N HIS A 148 1.01 -0.73 12.20
CA HIS A 148 0.67 -2.12 12.49
C HIS A 148 1.03 -2.45 13.94
N ASP A 149 0.18 -3.23 14.59
CA ASP A 149 0.46 -3.80 15.90
C ASP A 149 1.26 -5.09 15.73
N PRO A 150 2.57 -5.12 16.06
CA PRO A 150 3.39 -6.31 15.88
C PRO A 150 2.99 -7.46 16.80
N HIS A 151 2.22 -7.18 17.86
CA HIS A 151 1.69 -8.19 18.77
C HIS A 151 0.30 -8.69 18.34
N GLY A 152 -0.17 -8.26 17.17
CA GLY A 152 -1.38 -8.74 16.54
C GLY A 152 -2.67 -8.29 17.23
N ASN A 153 -3.72 -8.23 16.43
CA ASN A 153 -5.08 -7.96 16.84
C ASN A 153 -6.03 -8.47 15.73
N GLN A 154 -7.34 -8.24 15.88
CA GLN A 154 -8.33 -8.67 14.89
C GLN A 154 -8.65 -7.60 13.83
N ASN A 155 -7.99 -6.44 13.88
CA ASN A 155 -8.25 -5.37 12.94
C ASN A 155 -7.72 -5.72 11.55
N PHE A 156 -8.29 -5.05 10.54
CA PHE A 156 -7.83 -5.17 9.17
C PHE A 156 -6.31 -4.93 9.10
N ARG A 157 -5.56 -5.91 8.57
CA ARG A 157 -4.09 -5.89 8.47
C ARG A 157 -3.39 -5.55 9.79
N ILE A 158 -3.91 -6.04 10.92
CA ILE A 158 -3.34 -5.84 12.27
C ILE A 158 -3.09 -4.37 12.63
N LEU A 159 -3.82 -3.43 12.03
CA LEU A 159 -3.65 -2.01 12.30
C LEU A 159 -4.06 -1.67 13.73
N TYR A 160 -3.42 -0.66 14.33
CA TYR A 160 -3.86 -0.15 15.64
C TYR A 160 -5.30 0.37 15.58
N GLY A 161 -6.06 0.08 16.65
CA GLY A 161 -7.42 0.56 16.86
C GLY A 161 -7.47 1.80 17.75
N ASN A 162 -8.69 2.19 18.15
CA ASN A 162 -8.90 3.31 19.07
C ASN A 162 -8.37 2.98 20.47
N GLY A 163 -7.61 3.89 21.07
CA GLY A 163 -7.02 3.73 22.40
C GLY A 163 -5.72 2.92 22.40
N ASP A 164 -5.38 2.29 21.27
CA ASP A 164 -4.11 1.63 21.04
C ASP A 164 -3.29 2.48 20.07
N GLY A 165 -1.96 2.43 20.18
CA GLY A 165 -1.12 3.10 19.22
C GLY A 165 0.35 2.84 19.46
N PRO A 166 1.20 3.25 18.52
CA PRO A 166 2.57 2.79 18.46
C PRO A 166 3.40 3.35 19.60
N LYS A 167 4.53 2.69 19.86
CA LYS A 167 5.58 3.32 20.66
C LYS A 167 6.02 4.63 19.99
N TYR A 168 6.13 5.69 20.79
CA TYR A 168 6.46 7.02 20.31
C TYR A 168 7.15 7.81 21.41
N ASP A 169 8.36 8.31 21.16
CA ASP A 169 9.11 9.20 22.07
C ASP A 169 9.14 8.72 23.53
N GLY A 170 9.48 7.45 23.75
CA GLY A 170 9.52 6.83 25.08
C GLY A 170 8.14 6.49 25.70
N GLY A 171 7.04 6.89 25.06
CA GLY A 171 5.66 6.56 25.43
C GLY A 171 4.90 5.87 24.31
N ARG A 172 3.62 6.21 24.17
CA ARG A 172 2.75 5.77 23.06
C ARG A 172 2.08 6.97 22.39
N PHE A 173 1.93 6.89 21.08
CA PHE A 173 1.10 7.82 20.32
C PHE A 173 -0.35 7.32 20.37
N SER A 174 -1.31 8.16 20.72
CA SER A 174 -2.71 7.73 20.90
C SER A 174 -3.48 7.82 19.60
N PHE A 175 -4.12 6.73 19.18
CA PHE A 175 -5.10 6.78 18.10
C PHE A 175 -6.50 6.99 18.68
N ALA A 176 -7.25 7.92 18.08
CA ALA A 176 -8.64 8.23 18.46
C ALA A 176 -9.65 7.55 17.53
N ALA A 177 -9.28 7.33 16.27
CA ALA A 177 -10.10 6.60 15.30
C ALA A 177 -9.79 5.10 15.37
N ALA A 178 -10.83 4.28 15.28
CA ALA A 178 -10.70 2.83 15.15
C ALA A 178 -10.00 2.45 13.84
N ALA A 179 -9.46 1.24 13.79
CA ALA A 179 -8.94 0.66 12.57
C ALA A 179 -10.04 0.58 11.49
N PRO A 180 -9.69 0.72 10.20
CA PRO A 180 -10.66 0.64 9.13
C PRO A 180 -11.26 -0.75 9.03
N VAL A 181 -12.51 -0.81 8.56
CA VAL A 181 -13.22 -2.04 8.26
C VAL A 181 -13.05 -2.33 6.78
N ALA A 182 -12.37 -3.42 6.43
CA ALA A 182 -12.11 -3.81 5.05
C ALA A 182 -11.85 -5.31 4.93
N LYS A 183 -11.96 -5.84 3.70
CA LYS A 183 -11.58 -7.21 3.35
C LYS A 183 -10.50 -7.18 2.28
N GLY A 184 -9.33 -7.76 2.59
CA GLY A 184 -8.22 -7.83 1.64
C GLY A 184 -8.48 -8.84 0.51
N ASN A 185 -7.86 -8.62 -0.65
CA ASN A 185 -7.84 -9.56 -1.77
C ASN A 185 -6.83 -10.71 -1.58
N SER A 186 -5.77 -10.46 -0.81
CA SER A 186 -4.79 -11.48 -0.42
C SER A 186 -3.91 -10.96 0.72
N ARG A 187 -3.19 -11.88 1.37
CA ARG A 187 -2.14 -11.58 2.35
C ARG A 187 -0.73 -11.50 1.74
N THR A 188 -0.54 -11.96 0.50
CA THR A 188 0.77 -12.01 -0.20
C THR A 188 0.68 -11.42 -1.60
N THR A 189 1.58 -10.51 -1.98
CA THR A 189 1.48 -9.76 -3.25
C THR A 189 2.42 -10.23 -4.36
N ASN A 190 3.62 -10.78 -4.06
CA ASN A 190 4.55 -11.28 -5.09
C ASN A 190 4.60 -12.80 -5.24
N VAL A 191 4.42 -13.54 -4.15
CA VAL A 191 4.41 -15.02 -4.15
C VAL A 191 3.00 -15.62 -4.17
N GLY A 192 1.98 -14.78 -4.40
CA GLY A 192 0.59 -15.21 -4.40
C GLY A 192 -0.31 -14.30 -5.23
N SER A 193 -1.63 -14.51 -5.13
CA SER A 193 -2.64 -13.86 -5.96
C SER A 193 -2.95 -12.41 -5.56
N GLY A 194 -2.09 -11.67 -4.86
CA GLY A 194 -2.46 -10.39 -4.22
C GLY A 194 -2.40 -9.11 -5.06
N ASN A 195 -2.03 -9.19 -6.33
CA ASN A 195 -1.96 -8.01 -7.21
C ASN A 195 -3.33 -7.31 -7.31
N GLU A 196 -3.33 -6.00 -7.15
CA GLU A 196 -4.51 -5.16 -7.29
C GLU A 196 -4.86 -5.01 -8.77
N THR A 197 -6.10 -5.32 -9.11
CA THR A 197 -6.69 -5.19 -10.46
C THR A 197 -8.11 -4.63 -10.32
N ASP A 198 -8.78 -4.38 -11.44
CA ASP A 198 -10.17 -3.92 -11.45
C ASP A 198 -11.20 -4.97 -10.97
N ALA A 199 -10.80 -6.23 -10.78
CA ALA A 199 -11.65 -7.28 -10.22
C ALA A 199 -11.16 -7.78 -8.86
N LYS A 200 -9.86 -7.77 -8.62
CA LYS A 200 -9.21 -8.34 -7.44
C LYS A 200 -8.54 -7.24 -6.65
N HIS A 201 -9.17 -6.80 -5.56
CA HIS A 201 -8.74 -5.64 -4.79
C HIS A 201 -9.21 -5.69 -3.33
N THR A 202 -8.64 -4.83 -2.48
CA THR A 202 -9.19 -4.67 -1.13
C THR A 202 -10.57 -4.01 -1.23
N VAL A 203 -11.57 -4.59 -0.56
CA VAL A 203 -12.90 -4.01 -0.42
C VAL A 203 -12.91 -3.19 0.86
N TYR A 204 -12.80 -1.87 0.71
CA TYR A 204 -12.87 -0.92 1.81
C TYR A 204 -14.33 -0.66 2.16
N LYS A 205 -14.74 -0.86 3.42
CA LYS A 205 -16.12 -0.62 3.85
C LYS A 205 -16.29 0.74 4.53
N SER A 206 -15.39 1.07 5.45
CA SER A 206 -15.47 2.33 6.22
C SER A 206 -14.21 2.58 7.05
N GLY A 207 -13.98 3.84 7.41
CA GLY A 207 -13.05 4.24 8.47
C GLY A 207 -11.63 4.54 7.99
N MET A 208 -11.32 4.37 6.70
CA MET A 208 -9.96 4.53 6.19
C MET A 208 -9.44 5.95 6.39
N SER A 209 -10.24 6.94 5.99
CA SER A 209 -9.87 8.35 6.13
C SER A 209 -9.75 8.78 7.59
N GLN A 210 -10.66 8.33 8.46
CA GLN A 210 -10.62 8.63 9.88
C GLN A 210 -9.36 8.03 10.53
N TRP A 211 -8.97 6.82 10.12
CA TRP A 211 -7.78 6.16 10.63
C TRP A 211 -6.49 6.87 10.21
N CYS A 212 -6.36 7.29 8.94
CA CYS A 212 -5.24 8.14 8.50
C CYS A 212 -5.16 9.46 9.28
N ALA A 213 -6.32 10.00 9.68
CA ALA A 213 -6.42 11.24 10.44
C ALA A 213 -5.91 11.13 11.88
N ASN A 214 -5.57 9.93 12.38
CA ASN A 214 -4.87 9.77 13.67
C ASN A 214 -3.51 10.50 13.65
N CYS A 215 -2.80 10.49 12.51
CA CYS A 215 -1.52 11.18 12.35
C CYS A 215 -1.62 12.44 11.47
N HIS A 216 -2.56 12.48 10.51
CA HIS A 216 -2.75 13.59 9.56
C HIS A 216 -4.02 14.40 9.86
N THR A 217 -4.09 15.00 11.05
CA THR A 217 -5.35 15.52 11.61
C THR A 217 -6.02 16.60 10.75
N ASN A 218 -5.24 17.51 10.14
CA ASN A 218 -5.78 18.66 9.41
C ASN A 218 -6.18 18.39 7.95
N PHE A 219 -6.02 17.17 7.44
CA PHE A 219 -6.39 16.80 6.06
C PHE A 219 -7.77 16.14 5.94
N HIS A 220 -8.31 15.62 7.05
CA HIS A 220 -9.63 15.02 7.04
C HIS A 220 -10.72 16.09 7.01
N SER A 221 -11.65 16.02 6.04
CA SER A 221 -12.66 17.06 5.81
C SER A 221 -13.65 17.28 6.97
N ALA A 222 -13.72 16.35 7.93
CA ALA A 222 -14.50 16.51 9.15
C ALA A 222 -13.72 17.14 10.31
N ASN A 223 -12.39 17.24 10.21
CA ASN A 223 -11.50 17.67 11.29
C ASN A 223 -10.97 19.09 11.09
N THR A 224 -11.31 19.74 9.97
CA THR A 224 -10.79 21.06 9.61
C THR A 224 -11.87 21.93 8.98
N THR A 225 -11.69 23.25 9.11
CA THR A 225 -12.45 24.27 8.36
C THR A 225 -11.72 24.70 7.08
N ASN A 226 -10.54 24.14 6.80
CA ASN A 226 -9.80 24.40 5.58
C ASN A 226 -10.56 23.88 4.36
N PHE A 227 -10.33 24.51 3.20
CA PHE A 227 -10.84 24.03 1.92
C PHE A 227 -10.03 22.82 1.42
N VAL A 228 -10.27 21.66 2.04
CA VAL A 228 -9.67 20.37 1.66
C VAL A 228 -10.64 19.52 0.84
N HIS A 229 -10.10 18.59 0.03
CA HIS A 229 -10.95 17.66 -0.73
C HIS A 229 -11.79 16.79 0.22
N PRO A 230 -13.10 16.59 -0.05
CA PRO A 230 -13.96 15.77 0.80
C PRO A 230 -13.46 14.32 0.93
N THR A 231 -13.50 13.82 2.15
CA THR A 231 -13.13 12.44 2.54
C THR A 231 -14.08 11.95 3.64
N GLY A 232 -14.39 10.65 3.65
CA GLY A 232 -15.29 10.03 4.64
C GLY A 232 -16.74 10.54 4.55
N ARG A 233 -17.17 10.95 3.35
CA ARG A 233 -18.50 11.47 3.06
C ARG A 233 -19.05 10.82 1.79
N ALA A 234 -20.37 10.63 1.74
CA ALA A 234 -21.05 10.10 0.56
C ALA A 234 -20.76 10.96 -0.68
N MET A 235 -20.38 10.33 -1.79
CA MET A 235 -20.04 11.04 -3.03
C MET A 235 -21.28 11.60 -3.75
N GLY A 236 -22.46 11.07 -3.48
CA GLY A 236 -23.71 11.49 -4.13
C GLY A 236 -23.93 10.85 -5.51
N SER A 237 -25.18 10.87 -5.96
CA SER A 237 -25.61 10.17 -7.18
C SER A 237 -24.92 10.67 -8.45
N SER A 238 -24.67 11.97 -8.57
CA SER A 238 -24.04 12.55 -9.77
C SER A 238 -22.59 12.10 -9.94
N ILE A 239 -21.80 12.09 -8.86
CA ILE A 239 -20.40 11.65 -8.89
C ILE A 239 -20.34 10.14 -9.13
N ALA A 240 -21.20 9.35 -8.46
CA ALA A 240 -21.27 7.91 -8.69
C ALA A 240 -21.65 7.58 -10.15
N ALA A 241 -22.59 8.33 -10.75
CA ALA A 241 -22.96 8.16 -12.16
C ALA A 241 -21.78 8.48 -13.10
N ALA A 242 -21.04 9.56 -12.85
CA ALA A 242 -19.85 9.92 -13.61
C ALA A 242 -18.76 8.82 -13.51
N TYR A 243 -18.49 8.32 -12.30
CA TYR A 243 -17.59 7.18 -12.08
C TYR A 243 -17.98 5.97 -12.91
N ASN A 244 -19.26 5.62 -12.88
CA ASN A 244 -19.75 4.44 -13.58
C ASN A 244 -19.70 4.56 -15.10
N ALA A 245 -19.84 5.78 -15.63
CA ALA A 245 -19.86 6.06 -17.06
C ALA A 245 -18.45 6.22 -17.67
N TYR A 246 -17.49 6.74 -16.91
CA TYR A 246 -16.14 7.04 -17.40
C TYR A 246 -15.29 5.77 -17.58
N VAL A 247 -14.76 5.57 -18.79
CA VAL A 247 -13.80 4.52 -19.13
C VAL A 247 -12.39 5.11 -19.25
N SER A 248 -12.26 6.20 -20.01
CA SER A 248 -11.00 6.92 -20.24
C SER A 248 -11.27 8.36 -20.68
N SER A 249 -10.23 9.17 -20.89
CA SER A 249 -10.40 10.51 -21.48
C SER A 249 -10.98 10.50 -22.91
N ASP A 250 -10.88 9.37 -23.63
CA ASP A 250 -11.50 9.18 -24.95
C ASP A 250 -12.97 8.71 -24.87
N ASP A 251 -13.36 8.07 -23.77
CA ASP A 251 -14.69 7.52 -23.59
C ASP A 251 -15.24 7.81 -22.18
N LEU A 252 -15.97 8.92 -22.09
CA LEU A 252 -16.56 9.42 -20.85
C LEU A 252 -17.88 8.73 -20.47
N THR A 253 -18.45 7.89 -21.37
CA THR A 253 -19.83 7.41 -21.22
C THR A 253 -20.06 5.92 -21.48
N GLY A 254 -19.07 5.19 -21.98
CA GLY A 254 -19.19 3.77 -22.33
C GLY A 254 -19.15 2.81 -21.14
N GLY A 255 -18.91 3.30 -19.94
CA GLY A 255 -18.83 2.49 -18.72
C GLY A 255 -20.19 1.97 -18.23
N ASN A 256 -20.14 0.94 -17.40
CA ASN A 256 -21.31 0.35 -16.75
C ASN A 256 -21.02 0.06 -15.27
N ALA A 257 -21.95 0.44 -14.39
CA ALA A 257 -21.87 0.21 -12.95
C ALA A 257 -21.54 -1.23 -12.53
N SER A 258 -21.88 -2.26 -13.31
CA SER A 258 -21.55 -3.65 -12.97
C SER A 258 -20.05 -3.98 -13.11
N SER A 259 -19.29 -3.18 -13.85
CA SER A 259 -17.90 -3.48 -14.23
C SER A 259 -17.00 -2.23 -14.30
N SER A 260 -17.39 -1.15 -13.62
CA SER A 260 -16.73 0.16 -13.71
C SER A 260 -15.72 0.41 -12.58
N TYR A 261 -15.56 -0.51 -11.62
CA TYR A 261 -14.54 -0.38 -10.58
C TYR A 261 -13.16 -0.18 -11.22
N ALA A 262 -12.42 0.78 -10.70
CA ALA A 262 -11.06 1.09 -11.11
C ALA A 262 -10.11 0.93 -9.92
N GLY A 263 -9.17 0.00 -9.97
CA GLY A 263 -8.21 -0.25 -8.90
C GLY A 263 -7.27 0.93 -8.64
N LEU A 264 -7.06 1.80 -9.64
CA LEU A 264 -6.33 3.06 -9.48
C LEU A 264 -7.16 4.19 -8.86
N VAL A 265 -8.49 4.05 -8.77
CA VAL A 265 -9.40 5.03 -8.14
C VAL A 265 -10.42 4.29 -7.27
N PRO A 266 -9.99 3.65 -6.16
CA PRO A 266 -10.89 2.88 -5.30
C PRO A 266 -11.78 3.80 -4.44
N PHE A 267 -12.81 3.23 -3.83
CA PHE A 267 -13.74 3.94 -2.95
C PHE A 267 -14.14 3.06 -1.75
N GLU A 268 -14.74 3.65 -0.72
CA GLU A 268 -15.37 2.90 0.36
C GLU A 268 -16.78 2.47 -0.03
N LYS A 269 -17.02 1.15 -0.07
CA LYS A 269 -18.28 0.51 -0.41
C LYS A 269 -19.13 0.34 0.86
N VAL A 270 -19.86 1.39 1.25
CA VAL A 270 -20.46 1.53 2.58
C VAL A 270 -21.41 0.39 2.94
N ASN A 271 -22.26 -0.01 1.99
CA ASN A 271 -23.30 -1.01 2.20
C ASN A 271 -22.87 -2.45 1.89
N VAL A 272 -21.57 -2.70 1.66
CA VAL A 272 -21.07 -4.06 1.38
C VAL A 272 -21.18 -4.96 2.61
N ASP A 273 -21.54 -6.22 2.39
CA ASP A 273 -21.38 -7.28 3.39
C ASP A 273 -20.04 -8.00 3.16
N LEU A 274 -19.08 -7.76 4.06
CA LEU A 274 -17.74 -8.34 3.97
C LEU A 274 -17.73 -9.86 4.20
N GLY A 275 -18.77 -10.41 4.84
CA GLY A 275 -18.90 -11.85 5.07
C GLY A 275 -19.11 -12.64 3.78
N VAL A 276 -19.72 -12.01 2.76
CA VAL A 276 -20.11 -12.69 1.50
C VAL A 276 -19.39 -12.15 0.27
N ILE A 277 -18.87 -10.92 0.28
CA ILE A 277 -18.19 -10.35 -0.89
C ILE A 277 -16.95 -11.15 -1.27
N ASP A 278 -16.74 -11.38 -2.56
CA ASP A 278 -15.52 -11.94 -3.10
C ASP A 278 -14.54 -10.82 -3.49
N SER A 279 -13.57 -10.53 -2.62
CA SER A 279 -12.53 -9.52 -2.88
C SER A 279 -11.56 -9.93 -4.00
N THR A 280 -11.67 -11.14 -4.52
CA THR A 280 -10.91 -11.61 -5.68
C THR A 280 -11.63 -11.42 -7.01
N ASN A 281 -12.91 -11.04 -6.96
CA ASN A 281 -13.76 -10.84 -8.12
C ASN A 281 -14.95 -9.90 -7.83
N ASP A 282 -14.67 -8.64 -7.49
CA ASP A 282 -15.66 -7.55 -7.41
C ASP A 282 -15.31 -6.48 -8.43
N THR A 283 -16.20 -6.24 -9.39
CA THR A 283 -15.99 -5.27 -10.48
C THR A 283 -16.97 -4.10 -10.40
N GLN A 284 -17.87 -4.12 -9.42
CA GLN A 284 -18.97 -3.16 -9.34
C GLN A 284 -18.48 -1.79 -8.93
N GLY A 285 -18.84 -0.76 -9.70
CA GLY A 285 -18.61 0.62 -9.34
C GLY A 285 -19.52 1.13 -8.21
N PRO A 286 -19.36 2.40 -7.81
CA PRO A 286 -19.99 2.95 -6.64
C PRO A 286 -21.46 3.30 -6.89
N THR A 287 -22.17 3.41 -5.78
CA THR A 287 -23.47 4.04 -5.64
C THR A 287 -23.31 5.40 -4.95
N GLY A 288 -24.35 6.23 -4.96
CA GLY A 288 -24.27 7.57 -4.38
C GLY A 288 -24.02 7.63 -2.85
N VAL A 289 -24.16 6.50 -2.13
CA VAL A 289 -23.87 6.41 -0.69
C VAL A 289 -22.43 6.01 -0.39
N ASP A 290 -21.71 5.50 -1.38
CA ASP A 290 -20.30 5.13 -1.24
C ASP A 290 -19.44 6.38 -1.09
N GLN A 291 -18.25 6.22 -0.53
CA GLN A 291 -17.45 7.35 -0.06
C GLN A 291 -16.09 7.44 -0.72
N VAL A 292 -15.62 8.67 -0.91
CA VAL A 292 -14.22 8.96 -1.22
C VAL A 292 -13.40 8.83 0.05
N MET A 293 -12.23 8.20 -0.05
CA MET A 293 -11.28 8.04 1.04
C MET A 293 -9.90 8.55 0.64
N CYS A 294 -8.98 8.69 1.60
CA CYS A 294 -7.61 9.12 1.32
C CYS A 294 -6.93 8.19 0.31
N LEU A 295 -7.17 6.88 0.44
CA LEU A 295 -6.62 5.88 -0.48
C LEU A 295 -7.31 5.83 -1.85
N THR A 296 -8.31 6.66 -2.12
CA THR A 296 -8.87 6.84 -3.47
C THR A 296 -7.81 7.41 -4.41
N CYS A 297 -6.95 8.31 -3.92
CA CYS A 297 -5.89 8.94 -4.72
C CYS A 297 -4.50 8.50 -4.27
N HIS A 298 -4.31 8.18 -2.99
CA HIS A 298 -2.99 7.83 -2.45
C HIS A 298 -2.81 6.32 -2.23
N ARG A 299 -1.55 5.88 -2.21
CA ARG A 299 -1.15 4.56 -1.73
C ARG A 299 -0.69 4.65 -0.26
N ALA A 300 -0.97 3.61 0.51
CA ALA A 300 -0.70 3.63 1.95
C ALA A 300 0.80 3.50 2.28
N HIS A 301 1.58 2.78 1.47
CA HIS A 301 3.02 2.61 1.65
C HIS A 301 3.78 3.58 0.75
N ALA A 302 3.88 3.25 -0.54
CA ALA A 302 4.60 4.03 -1.54
C ALA A 302 4.13 3.72 -2.97
N SER A 303 4.46 4.61 -3.89
CA SER A 303 4.18 4.55 -5.33
C SER A 303 5.33 5.14 -6.12
N ALA A 304 5.36 4.96 -7.44
CA ALA A 304 6.37 5.59 -8.30
C ALA A 304 6.30 7.13 -8.34
N PHE A 305 5.23 7.72 -7.83
CA PHE A 305 4.92 9.14 -7.96
C PHE A 305 5.04 9.87 -6.62
N PRO A 306 5.40 11.17 -6.64
CA PRO A 306 5.35 12.04 -5.46
C PRO A 306 4.00 12.02 -4.74
N ASP A 307 4.02 12.40 -3.46
CA ASP A 307 2.85 12.42 -2.56
C ASP A 307 2.16 11.06 -2.43
N ALA A 308 2.88 9.96 -2.69
CA ALA A 308 2.33 8.61 -2.73
C ALA A 308 1.12 8.46 -3.67
N GLY A 309 1.06 9.22 -4.77
CA GLY A 309 -0.05 9.20 -5.72
C GLY A 309 -0.23 7.84 -6.40
N ARG A 310 -1.48 7.40 -6.59
CA ARG A 310 -1.79 6.20 -7.42
C ARG A 310 -1.46 6.41 -8.89
N TRP A 311 -1.44 7.67 -9.32
CA TRP A 311 -0.97 8.13 -10.63
C TRP A 311 -0.17 9.42 -10.46
N ASP A 312 0.47 9.84 -11.54
CA ASP A 312 1.24 11.07 -11.57
C ASP A 312 0.32 12.31 -11.52
N PHE A 313 0.45 13.10 -10.45
CA PHE A 313 -0.31 14.34 -10.29
C PHE A 313 0.36 15.55 -10.94
N THR A 314 1.61 15.44 -11.38
CA THR A 314 2.38 16.56 -11.90
C THR A 314 2.23 16.74 -13.39
N GLU A 315 1.76 15.71 -14.09
CA GLU A 315 1.62 15.73 -15.55
C GLU A 315 0.17 15.93 -16.02
N THR A 316 0.06 16.55 -17.20
CA THR A 316 -1.24 16.77 -17.85
C THR A 316 -1.80 15.47 -18.44
N PHE A 317 -0.93 14.66 -19.04
CA PHE A 317 -1.26 13.34 -19.59
C PHE A 317 -0.45 12.26 -18.90
N LEU A 318 -1.08 11.13 -18.60
CA LEU A 318 -0.39 10.00 -17.95
C LEU A 318 0.66 9.35 -18.86
N ALA A 319 0.56 9.56 -20.17
CA ALA A 319 1.58 9.14 -21.12
C ALA A 319 2.91 9.89 -20.94
N ASP A 320 2.86 11.10 -20.37
CA ASP A 320 4.03 11.95 -20.11
C ASP A 320 4.60 11.73 -18.70
N SER A 321 3.97 10.87 -17.89
CA SER A 321 4.40 10.62 -16.51
C SER A 321 5.81 10.08 -16.41
N HIS A 322 6.53 10.59 -15.41
CA HIS A 322 7.85 10.10 -15.04
C HIS A 322 7.71 8.98 -13.97
N PRO A 323 8.64 8.00 -13.90
CA PRO A 323 9.88 7.90 -14.67
C PRO A 323 9.66 7.41 -16.11
N VAL A 324 10.53 7.86 -17.02
CA VAL A 324 10.74 7.32 -18.37
C VAL A 324 12.20 6.89 -18.55
N LEU A 325 12.51 6.10 -19.59
CA LEU A 325 13.85 5.53 -19.80
C LEU A 325 14.97 6.58 -19.98
N THR A 326 14.62 7.81 -20.36
CA THR A 326 15.57 8.91 -20.53
C THR A 326 15.89 9.65 -19.24
N ASP A 327 15.16 9.37 -18.16
CA ASP A 327 15.41 10.03 -16.87
C ASP A 327 16.64 9.44 -16.21
N ILE A 328 17.42 10.30 -15.57
CA ILE A 328 18.55 9.89 -14.77
C ILE A 328 18.01 9.13 -13.55
N GLY A 329 18.52 7.92 -13.31
CA GLY A 329 18.10 7.06 -12.20
C GLY A 329 16.97 6.07 -12.53
N ALA A 330 16.33 6.21 -13.70
CA ALA A 330 15.30 5.29 -14.17
C ALA A 330 15.87 4.03 -14.83
N THR A 331 15.12 2.95 -14.71
CA THR A 331 15.36 1.65 -15.33
C THR A 331 14.14 1.22 -16.13
N ALA A 332 14.27 0.19 -16.97
CA ALA A 332 13.13 -0.36 -17.71
C ALA A 332 12.03 -0.91 -16.79
N ASP A 333 12.42 -1.50 -15.66
CA ASP A 333 11.47 -2.02 -14.66
C ASP A 333 10.69 -0.89 -13.99
N ASP A 334 11.34 0.24 -13.67
CA ASP A 334 10.65 1.43 -13.14
C ASP A 334 9.52 1.89 -14.08
N VAL A 335 9.83 1.98 -15.37
CA VAL A 335 8.87 2.42 -16.40
C VAL A 335 7.74 1.42 -16.58
N ALA A 336 8.06 0.12 -16.56
CA ALA A 336 7.07 -0.95 -16.75
C ALA A 336 6.13 -1.10 -15.54
N ASN A 337 6.63 -0.83 -14.33
CA ASN A 337 5.94 -1.18 -13.09
C ASN A 337 5.24 0.01 -12.42
N LYS A 338 5.53 1.27 -12.80
CA LYS A 338 4.97 2.48 -12.18
C LYS A 338 3.44 2.52 -12.11
N TYR A 339 2.77 1.88 -13.06
CA TYR A 339 1.32 1.83 -13.18
C TYR A 339 0.72 0.43 -12.99
N TYR A 340 1.39 -0.52 -12.32
CA TYR A 340 0.79 -1.83 -11.98
C TYR A 340 0.23 -2.57 -13.21
N GLN A 341 0.90 -2.43 -14.36
CA GLN A 341 0.46 -2.96 -15.66
C GLN A 341 -0.84 -2.35 -16.22
N TYR A 342 -1.43 -1.34 -15.58
CA TYR A 342 -2.52 -0.57 -16.20
C TYR A 342 -1.99 0.16 -17.44
N THR A 343 -2.81 0.15 -18.49
CA THR A 343 -2.53 0.80 -19.77
C THR A 343 -3.55 1.90 -20.00
N PHE A 344 -3.11 3.01 -20.60
CA PHE A 344 -3.96 4.16 -20.84
C PHE A 344 -4.01 4.52 -22.33
N VAL A 345 -5.09 5.19 -22.73
CA VAL A 345 -5.13 5.89 -24.01
C VAL A 345 -4.10 7.03 -24.02
N GLN A 346 -3.60 7.40 -25.20
CA GLN A 346 -2.50 8.36 -25.31
C GLN A 346 -2.83 9.73 -24.69
N ASN A 347 -4.08 10.17 -24.80
CA ASN A 347 -4.58 11.44 -24.26
C ASN A 347 -5.18 11.30 -22.85
N GLN A 348 -4.94 10.19 -22.15
CA GLN A 348 -5.46 10.00 -20.79
C GLN A 348 -4.94 11.10 -19.88
N ARG A 349 -5.84 11.93 -19.37
CA ARG A 349 -5.57 12.95 -18.37
C ARG A 349 -5.62 12.36 -16.96
N SER A 350 -5.48 13.22 -15.95
CA SER A 350 -5.61 12.86 -14.54
C SER A 350 -6.82 11.96 -14.25
N LEU A 351 -6.62 10.93 -13.42
CA LEU A 351 -7.67 9.99 -13.05
C LEU A 351 -8.72 10.59 -12.09
N CYS A 352 -8.54 11.84 -11.62
CA CYS A 352 -9.62 12.63 -11.03
C CYS A 352 -10.87 12.66 -11.92
N ASN A 353 -10.67 12.57 -13.23
CA ASN A 353 -11.75 12.59 -14.21
C ASN A 353 -12.68 11.38 -14.16
N LYS A 354 -12.25 10.28 -13.54
CA LYS A 354 -13.14 9.16 -13.21
C LYS A 354 -14.38 9.65 -12.47
N CYS A 355 -14.23 10.55 -11.50
CA CYS A 355 -15.34 11.11 -10.71
C CYS A 355 -15.90 12.43 -11.24
N HIS A 356 -15.11 13.20 -11.98
CA HIS A 356 -15.39 14.62 -12.26
C HIS A 356 -15.59 14.97 -13.74
N THR A 357 -15.25 14.05 -14.66
CA THR A 357 -15.41 14.19 -16.12
C THR A 357 -14.98 15.58 -16.63
N LYS A 358 -13.84 16.11 -16.17
CA LYS A 358 -13.33 17.44 -16.60
C LYS A 358 -12.66 17.41 -17.97
N ASP A 359 -12.62 16.24 -18.59
CA ASP A 359 -12.22 16.02 -19.98
C ASP A 359 -13.36 16.40 -20.96
N PHE A 360 -14.58 16.66 -20.46
CA PHE A 360 -15.72 16.96 -21.32
C PHE A 360 -15.52 18.25 -22.13
N GLY A 361 -15.49 18.11 -23.46
CA GLY A 361 -15.31 19.22 -24.40
C GLY A 361 -13.87 19.45 -24.82
N ASP A 362 -12.91 18.71 -24.26
CA ASP A 362 -11.56 18.67 -24.79
C ASP A 362 -11.53 17.85 -26.07
N ALA A 363 -10.81 18.34 -27.09
CA ALA A 363 -10.60 17.57 -28.30
C ALA A 363 -9.61 16.42 -28.02
N PRO A 364 -9.87 15.18 -28.47
CA PRO A 364 -8.82 14.17 -28.56
C PRO A 364 -7.72 14.68 -29.50
N TYR A 365 -6.46 14.51 -29.10
CA TYR A 365 -5.31 14.92 -29.89
C TYR A 365 -5.09 14.04 -31.10
#